data_AF-A0A7L4FPF4-F1
#
_entry.id   AF-A0A7L4FPF4-F1
#
_cell.length_a   1.000
_cell.length_b   1.000
_cell.length_c   1.000
_cell.angle_alpha   90.00
_cell.angle_beta   90.00
_cell.angle_gamma   90.00
#
_symmetry.space_group_name_H-M   'P 1'
#
loop_
_entity.id
_entity.type
_entity.pdbx_description
1 polymer ?
#
loop_
_entity_poly.entity_id
_entity_poly.type
_entity_poly.pdbx_seq_one_letter_code
_entity_poly.pdbx_strand_id
1 'polypeptide(L)' 'MSVPFSSTNVRLPDGFRNLLEGLAQEVLRAQPEDVVGFAAQHFQTLLEQRE' A
#
# COMPACT_ATOMS: atom_id res chain seq x y z
N MET A 1 -28.21 7.23 6.10
CA MET A 1 -28.01 8.28 5.08
C MET A 1 -26.68 8.01 4.39
N SER A 2 -26.66 7.70 3.09
CA SER A 2 -25.43 7.44 2.34
C SER A 2 -25.06 8.71 1.58
N VAL A 3 -23.89 9.29 1.88
CA VAL A 3 -23.42 10.51 1.22
C VAL A 3 -23.01 10.21 -0.23
N PRO A 4 -23.40 11.03 -1.21
CA PRO A 4 -23.11 10.78 -2.62
C PRO A 4 -21.61 10.95 -2.90
N PHE A 5 -21.10 10.04 -3.73
CA PHE A 5 -19.73 9.90 -4.16
C PHE A 5 -19.08 11.25 -4.55
N SER A 6 -17.88 11.49 -3.99
CA SER A 6 -16.98 12.54 -4.43
C SER A 6 -16.83 12.51 -5.95
N SER A 7 -17.06 13.65 -6.62
CA SER A 7 -16.92 13.84 -8.06
C SER A 7 -15.44 13.89 -8.49
N THR A 8 -14.64 12.94 -8.04
CA THR A 8 -13.24 12.80 -8.40
C THR A 8 -13.17 11.66 -9.40
N ASN A 9 -12.92 11.96 -10.68
CA ASN A 9 -12.67 10.99 -11.75
C ASN A 9 -11.35 10.20 -11.55
N VAL A 10 -10.93 9.98 -10.31
CA VAL A 10 -9.74 9.21 -9.96
C VAL A 10 -10.19 7.78 -9.74
N ARG A 11 -10.07 6.98 -10.81
CA ARG A 11 -10.16 5.52 -10.71
C ARG A 11 -8.86 5.04 -10.07
N LEU A 12 -8.99 4.23 -9.03
CA LEU A 12 -7.84 3.58 -8.41
C LEU A 12 -7.27 2.55 -9.40
N PRO A 13 -5.96 2.52 -9.65
CA PRO A 13 -5.37 1.50 -10.51
C PRO A 13 -5.64 0.09 -9.96
N ASP A 14 -5.83 -0.87 -10.87
CA ASP A 14 -5.96 -2.27 -10.50
C ASP A 14 -4.73 -2.73 -9.71
N GLY A 15 -4.96 -3.50 -8.66
CA GLY A 15 -3.90 -4.00 -7.79
C GLY A 15 -3.36 -3.00 -6.76
N PHE A 16 -3.71 -1.71 -6.82
CA PHE A 16 -3.24 -0.73 -5.83
C PHE A 16 -3.69 -1.07 -4.40
N ARG A 17 -4.95 -1.51 -4.24
CA ARG A 17 -5.45 -2.00 -2.95
C ARG A 17 -4.62 -3.16 -2.40
N ASN A 18 -4.28 -4.12 -3.26
CA ASN A 18 -3.52 -5.31 -2.86
C ASN A 18 -2.10 -4.93 -2.39
N LEU A 19 -1.47 -3.95 -3.04
CA LEU A 19 -0.17 -3.43 -2.60
C LEU A 19 -0.25 -2.79 -1.20
N LEU A 20 -1.30 -2.00 -0.95
CA LEU A 20 -1.50 -1.38 0.36
C LEU A 20 -1.82 -2.41 1.45
N GLU A 21 -2.65 -3.41 1.13
CA GLU A 21 -2.97 -4.49 2.06
C GLU A 21 -1.72 -5.33 2.41
N GLY A 22 -0.89 -5.65 1.42
CA GLY A 22 0.39 -6.34 1.63
C GLY A 22 1.34 -5.55 2.53
N LEU A 23 1.53 -4.26 2.25
CA LEU A 23 2.34 -3.38 3.09
C LEU A 23 1.80 -3.32 4.53
N ALA A 24 0.49 -3.13 4.69
CA ALA A 24 -0.14 -3.04 6.01
C ALA A 24 0.05 -4.32 6.83
N GLN A 25 -0.05 -5.49 6.20
CA GLN A 25 0.21 -6.77 6.87
C GLN A 25 1.65 -6.87 7.37
N GLU A 26 2.62 -6.47 6.55
CA GLU A 26 4.04 -6.55 6.90
C GLU A 26 4.44 -5.52 7.97
N VAL A 27 3.85 -4.31 7.95
CA VAL A 27 4.02 -3.33 9.03
C VAL A 27 3.48 -3.86 10.35
N LEU A 28 2.30 -4.48 10.36
CA LEU A 28 1.72 -5.07 11.58
C LEU A 28 2.54 -6.25 12.12
N ARG A 29 3.20 -7.02 11.23
CA ARG A 29 4.09 -8.12 11.64
C ARG A 29 5.41 -7.63 12.21
N ALA A 30 6.06 -6.68 11.53
CA ALA A 30 7.39 -6.21 11.91
C ALA A 30 7.36 -5.15 13.02
N GLN A 31 6.22 -4.47 13.22
CA GLN A 31 6.06 -3.33 14.13
C GLN A 31 7.26 -2.35 14.09
N PRO A 32 7.62 -1.82 12.91
CA PRO A 32 8.76 -0.95 12.77
C PRO A 32 8.50 0.41 13.42
N GLU A 33 9.56 1.01 13.98
CA GLU A 33 9.52 2.37 14.53
C GLU A 33 9.40 3.42 13.41
N ASP A 34 10.06 3.17 12.26
CA ASP A 34 9.94 3.96 11.03
C ASP A 34 9.16 3.21 9.95
N VAL A 35 7.86 3.51 9.87
CA VAL A 35 6.95 2.91 8.88
C VAL A 35 7.28 3.34 7.45
N VAL A 36 7.77 4.57 7.24
CA VAL A 36 8.02 5.09 5.88
C VAL A 36 9.29 4.47 5.32
N GLY A 37 10.36 4.42 6.12
CA GLY A 37 11.60 3.72 5.76
C GLY A 37 11.37 2.24 5.48
N PHE A 38 10.60 1.57 6.34
CA PHE A 38 10.20 0.17 6.13
C PHE A 38 9.43 -0.02 4.83
N ALA A 39 8.45 0.86 4.52
CA ALA A 39 7.67 0.76 3.29
C ALA A 39 8.53 0.90 2.04
N ALA A 40 9.48 1.85 2.04
CA ALA A 40 10.41 2.03 0.92
C ALA A 40 11.26 0.77 0.70
N GLN A 41 11.83 0.21 1.76
CA GLN A 41 12.61 -1.04 1.69
C GLN A 41 11.76 -2.23 1.24
N HIS A 42 10.52 -2.33 1.73
CA HIS A 42 9.60 -3.41 1.37
C HIS A 42 9.27 -3.37 -0.14
N PHE A 43 8.93 -2.21 -0.68
CA PHE A 43 8.67 -2.09 -2.12
C PHE A 43 9.92 -2.26 -2.98
N GLN A 44 11.10 -1.82 -2.50
CA GLN A 44 12.39 -2.09 -3.16
C GLN A 44 12.60 -3.60 -3.31
N THR A 45 12.43 -4.35 -2.22
CA THR A 45 12.59 -5.81 -2.20
C THR A 45 11.61 -6.50 -3.16
N LEU A 46 10.34 -6.05 -3.19
CA LEU A 46 9.34 -6.60 -4.11
C LEU A 46 9.66 -6.31 -5.59
N LEU A 47 10.31 -5.19 -5.89
CA LEU A 47 10.78 -4.88 -7.25
C LEU A 47 11.94 -5.78 -7.66
N GLU A 48 12.93 -5.95 -6.78
CA GLU A 48 14.09 -6.81 -7.02
C GLU A 48 13.69 -8.28 -7.22
N GLN A 49 12.66 -8.77 -6.51
CA GLN A 49 12.13 -10.14 -6.68
C GLN A 49 11.38 -10.35 -8.01
N ARG A 50 11.00 -9.28 -8.71
CA ARG A 50 10.31 -9.36 -10.02
C ARG A 50 11.29 -9.38 -11.20
N GLU A 51 12.54 -8.97 -11.00
CA GLU A 51 13.61 -9.01 -12.01
C GLU A 51 14.34 -10.37 -12.02
#